data_AF-A0AB74M7D8-F1
#
_entry.id   AF-A0AB74M7D8-F1
#
_cell.length_a   1.000
_cell.length_b   1.000
_cell.length_c   1.000
_cell.angle_alpha   90.00
_cell.angle_beta   90.00
_cell.angle_gamma   90.00
#
_symmetry.space_group_name_H-M   'P 1'
#
loop_
_entity.id
_entity.type
_entity.pdbx_description
1 polymer ?
#
loop_
_entity_poly.entity_id
_entity_poly.type
_entity_poly.pdbx_seq_one_letter_code
_entity_poly.pdbx_strand_id
1 'polypeptide(L)' 'MKRTPVLIDVNGVPLRESLSYNGGGAGFGGQMAEWLPPSQSADAALLPALRLGNARADDLVRNNGIA' A
#
# COMPACT_ATOMS: atom_id res chain seq x y z
N MET A 1 -34.21 -7.56 -22.35
CA MET A 1 -33.51 -6.72 -21.33
C MET A 1 -32.18 -7.39 -20.96
N LYS A 2 -31.04 -6.71 -21.16
CA LYS A 2 -29.75 -7.21 -20.67
C LYS A 2 -29.67 -6.94 -19.17
N ARG A 3 -29.43 -7.97 -18.36
CA ARG A 3 -29.16 -7.82 -16.92
C ARG A 3 -27.70 -7.45 -16.75
N THR A 4 -27.41 -6.34 -16.07
CA THR A 4 -26.04 -5.99 -15.70
C THR A 4 -25.60 -6.92 -14.58
N PRO A 5 -24.49 -7.66 -14.71
CA PRO A 5 -23.99 -8.48 -13.63
C PRO A 5 -23.60 -7.60 -12.43
N VAL A 6 -23.97 -8.04 -11.24
CA VAL A 6 -23.61 -7.41 -9.96
C VAL A 6 -22.65 -8.34 -9.25
N LEU A 7 -21.53 -7.80 -8.78
CA LEU A 7 -20.63 -8.51 -7.88
C LEU A 7 -21.28 -8.58 -6.51
N ILE A 8 -21.30 -9.77 -5.92
CA ILE A 8 -21.85 -10.06 -4.59
C ILE A 8 -20.74 -10.57 -3.68
N ASP A 9 -20.86 -10.30 -2.39
CA ASP A 9 -19.95 -10.82 -1.39
C ASP A 9 -20.26 -12.27 -0.97
N VAL A 10 -19.47 -12.79 -0.02
CA VAL A 10 -19.62 -14.16 0.50
C VAL A 10 -20.97 -14.39 1.20
N ASN A 11 -21.66 -13.32 1.60
CA ASN A 11 -22.98 -13.35 2.25
C ASN A 11 -24.12 -13.01 1.27
N GLY A 12 -23.83 -12.80 -0.01
CA GLY A 12 -24.82 -12.46 -1.04
C GLY A 12 -25.22 -10.99 -1.08
N VAL A 13 -24.51 -10.10 -0.37
CA VAL A 13 -24.77 -8.65 -0.36
C VAL A 13 -24.04 -7.98 -1.54
N PRO A 14 -24.62 -6.99 -2.23
CA PRO A 14 -23.93 -6.27 -3.29
C PRO A 14 -22.58 -5.72 -2.84
N LEU A 15 -21.54 -5.98 -3.62
CA LEU A 15 -20.15 -5.70 -3.24
C LEU A 15 -19.94 -4.23 -2.84
N ARG A 16 -20.60 -3.28 -3.52
CA ARG A 16 -20.52 -1.85 -3.22
C ARG A 16 -21.03 -1.48 -1.82
N GLU A 17 -22.01 -2.20 -1.31
CA GLU A 17 -22.57 -2.00 0.04
C GLU A 17 -21.66 -2.60 1.11
N SER A 18 -20.93 -3.67 0.77
CA SER A 18 -19.94 -4.31 1.65
C SER A 18 -18.52 -3.69 1.58
N LEU A 19 -18.25 -2.86 0.56
CA LEU A 19 -16.91 -2.32 0.27
C LEU A 19 -16.54 -1.20 1.25
N SER A 20 -15.71 -1.54 2.23
CA SER A 20 -14.92 -0.57 2.98
C SER A 20 -13.44 -0.91 2.80
N TYR A 21 -12.73 -0.14 1.97
CA TYR A 21 -11.28 -0.27 1.84
C TYR A 21 -10.61 0.47 3.00
N ASN A 22 -10.19 -0.28 4.01
CA ASN A 22 -9.31 0.20 5.07
C ASN A 22 -7.96 -0.52 4.93
N GLY A 23 -6.88 0.24 4.71
CA GLY A 23 -5.53 -0.29 4.53
C GLY A 23 -4.97 -1.09 5.71
N GLY A 24 -5.61 -1.02 6.88
CA GLY A 24 -5.31 -1.83 8.07
C GLY A 24 -6.46 -2.73 8.52
N GLY A 25 -7.51 -2.90 7.71
CA GLY A 25 -8.64 -3.79 8.03
C GLY A 25 -8.40 -5.24 7.60
N ALA A 26 -9.33 -6.14 7.92
CA ALA A 26 -9.25 -7.56 7.55
C ALA A 26 -9.41 -7.86 6.03
N GLY A 27 -9.48 -6.83 5.19
CA GLY A 27 -9.71 -6.96 3.76
C GLY A 27 -11.10 -7.50 3.40
N PHE A 28 -11.35 -7.63 2.10
CA PHE A 28 -12.61 -8.17 1.62
C PHE A 28 -12.73 -9.66 1.98
N GLY A 29 -13.88 -10.07 2.52
CA GLY A 29 -14.12 -11.46 2.93
C GLY A 29 -13.18 -11.97 4.04
N GLY A 30 -12.50 -11.08 4.78
CA GLY A 30 -11.55 -11.48 5.82
C GLY A 30 -10.20 -11.97 5.29
N GLN A 31 -9.89 -11.76 4.01
CA GLN A 31 -8.64 -12.25 3.38
C GLN A 31 -7.35 -11.77 4.07
N MET A 32 -7.41 -10.64 4.79
CA MET A 32 -6.30 -10.06 5.56
C MET A 32 -6.49 -10.20 7.07
N ALA A 33 -7.50 -10.96 7.55
CA ALA A 33 -7.78 -11.12 8.97
C ALA A 33 -6.59 -11.73 9.75
N GLU A 34 -5.83 -12.60 9.09
CA GLU A 34 -4.63 -13.24 9.64
C GLU A 34 -3.33 -12.62 9.10
N TRP A 35 -3.44 -11.59 8.25
CA TRP A 35 -2.27 -10.90 7.73
C TRP A 35 -1.74 -9.94 8.80
N LEU A 36 -0.63 -10.33 9.44
CA LEU A 36 0.18 -9.44 10.26
C LEU A 36 1.34 -8.92 9.40
N PRO A 37 1.20 -7.76 8.74
CA PRO A 37 2.36 -7.12 8.14
C PRO A 37 3.37 -6.81 9.24
N PRO A 38 4.67 -7.06 9.03
CA PRO A 38 5.68 -6.65 9.99
C PRO A 38 5.57 -5.14 10.19
N SER A 39 5.51 -4.69 11.44
CA SER A 39 5.49 -3.27 11.77
C SER A 39 6.79 -2.64 11.28
N GLN A 40 6.72 -1.91 10.17
CA GLN A 40 7.85 -1.11 9.72
C GLN A 40 7.87 0.17 10.54
N SER A 41 9.01 0.46 11.17
CA SER A 41 9.25 1.78 11.74
C SER A 41 9.28 2.83 10.62
N ALA A 42 8.98 4.09 10.93
CA ALA A 42 9.17 5.19 9.99
C ALA A 42 10.60 5.19 9.41
N ASP A 43 11.58 4.84 10.24
CA ASP A 43 12.98 4.69 9.84
C ASP A 43 13.16 3.58 8.79
N ALA A 44 12.46 2.46 8.91
CA ALA A 44 12.51 1.37 7.92
C ALA A 44 11.94 1.77 6.55
N ALA A 45 11.00 2.72 6.50
CA ALA A 45 10.51 3.29 5.26
C ALA A 45 11.54 4.25 4.62
N LEU A 46 12.40 4.87 5.42
CA LEU A 46 13.47 5.75 4.95
C LEU A 46 14.68 4.95 4.45
N LEU A 47 15.00 3.79 5.03
CA LEU A 47 16.19 2.99 4.68
C LEU A 47 16.38 2.72 3.17
N PRO A 48 15.35 2.35 2.38
CA PRO A 48 15.50 2.15 0.93
C PRO A 48 15.93 3.43 0.21
N ALA A 49 15.43 4.58 0.66
CA ALA A 49 15.74 5.88 0.07
C ALA A 49 17.00 6.53 0.69
N LEU A 50 17.44 6.10 1.87
CA LEU A 50 18.52 6.72 2.63
C LEU A 50 19.88 6.54 1.96
N ARG A 51 20.18 5.35 1.43
CA ARG A 51 21.40 5.13 0.62
C ARG A 51 21.41 5.99 -0.64
N LEU A 52 20.27 6.13 -1.31
CA LEU A 52 20.13 6.95 -2.51
C LEU A 52 20.21 8.45 -2.20
N GLY A 53 19.59 8.90 -1.10
CA GLY A 53 19.66 10.27 -0.61
C GLY A 53 21.08 10.68 -0.23
N ASN A 54 21.80 9.82 0.50
CA ASN A 54 23.21 10.05 0.84
C ASN A 54 24.08 10.09 -0.42
N ALA A 55 23.88 9.17 -1.37
CA ALA A 55 24.62 9.20 -2.64
C ALA A 55 24.41 10.50 -3.41
N ARG A 56 23.17 11.03 -3.46
CA ARG A 56 22.86 12.33 -4.09
C ARG A 56 23.44 13.52 -3.34
N ALA A 57 23.47 13.48 -2.01
CA ALA A 57 24.08 14.52 -1.19
C ALA A 57 25.61 14.53 -1.36
N ASP A 58 26.24 13.36 -1.36
CA ASP A 58 27.68 13.21 -1.61
C ASP A 58 28.05 13.69 -3.03
N ASP A 59 27.21 13.37 -4.01
CA ASP A 59 27.35 13.83 -5.39
C ASP A 59 27.23 15.36 -5.50
N LEU A 60 26.23 15.98 -4.84
CA LEU A 60 26.08 17.43 -4.76
C LEU A 60 27.32 18.12 -4.17
N VAL A 61 27.89 17.56 -3.10
CA VAL A 61 29.10 18.11 -2.43
C VAL A 61 30.33 17.99 -3.32
N ARG A 62 30.45 16.92 -4.12
CA ARG A 62 31.62 16.67 -4.98
C ARG A 62 31.53 17.34 -6.34
N ASN A 63 30.33 17.43 -6.91
CA ASN A 63 30.09 17.87 -8.29
C ASN A 63 29.35 19.22 -8.38
N ASN A 64 29.19 19.93 -7.26
CA ASN A 64 28.56 21.25 -7.19
C ASN A 64 27.15 21.29 -7.82
N GLY A 65 26.43 20.15 -7.79
CA GLY A 65 25.05 20.03 -8.24
C GLY A 65 24.86 19.85 -9.75
N ILE A 66 25.90 19.45 -10.49
CA ILE A 66 25.77 19.05 -11.89
C ILE A 66 25.54 17.53 -11.95
N ALA A 67 24.30 17.13 -12.28
CA ALA A 67 23.89 15.74 -12.49
C ALA A 67 23.13 15.60 -13.81
#